data_AF-A0A602Y6A1-F1
#
_entry.id   AF-A0A602Y6A1-F1
#
_cell.length_a   1.000
_cell.length_b   1.000
_cell.length_c   1.000
_cell.angle_alpha   90.00
_cell.angle_beta   90.00
_cell.angle_gamma   90.00
#
_symmetry.space_group_name_H-M   'P 1'
#
loop_
_entity.id
_entity.type
_entity.pdbx_description
1 polymer ?
#
loop_
_entity_poly.entity_id
_entity_poly.type
_entity_poly.pdbx_seq_one_letter_code
_entity_poly.pdbx_strand_id
1 'polypeptide(L)'
;MATLLLAVILVSGFLYVNLSLSTRYRYKRSNGWDAYFFVAAWGIVFFLAGGFLTFALNISGGFRWLSNVLNLTPDSFNGMLSSTTDKTQRINEIKQIAWVVISIVLAALFGWLNKLRTSKGDRRWDALAKAVGNNAFESLLMEASARQFPIIATLSSRKIYVGLVTCPALENGLSEHLEILPLLSGYRNKDDLTISITTNYHQHYLESGVIGGMSRLNIQDFRVLIPKDEVETISFFDTEAYNKFKEDEARDRKDCRKLGGKKPSTRRRRTVDDAEQSSA
;
A
#
# COMPACT_ATOMS: atom_id res chain seq x y z
N MET A 1 19.70 -6.64 34.98
CA MET A 1 20.33 -5.65 34.06
C MET A 1 20.08 -5.96 32.59
N ALA A 2 20.47 -7.12 32.07
CA ALA A 2 20.31 -7.44 30.64
C ALA A 2 18.85 -7.41 30.14
N THR A 3 17.90 -7.88 30.95
CA THR A 3 16.45 -7.87 30.62
C THR A 3 15.87 -6.46 30.52
N LEU A 4 16.29 -5.54 31.38
CA LEU A 4 15.87 -4.14 31.34
C LEU A 4 16.41 -3.43 30.09
N LEU A 5 17.67 -3.71 29.71
CA LEU A 5 18.25 -3.16 28.49
C LEU A 5 17.50 -3.66 27.25
N LEU A 6 17.15 -4.95 27.21
CA LEU A 6 16.35 -5.52 26.14
C LEU A 6 14.96 -4.86 26.06
N ALA A 7 14.31 -4.63 27.20
CA ALA A 7 13.03 -3.93 27.26
C ALA A 7 13.14 -2.49 26.71
N VAL A 8 14.18 -1.74 27.07
CA VAL A 8 14.43 -0.39 26.54
C VAL A 8 14.66 -0.39 25.03
N ILE A 9 15.44 -1.34 24.52
CA ILE A 9 15.66 -1.53 23.08
C ILE A 9 14.32 -1.78 22.37
N LEU A 10 13.49 -2.70 22.89
CA LEU A 10 12.18 -2.97 22.31
C LEU A 10 11.24 -1.76 22.36
N VAL A 11 11.17 -1.05 23.49
CA VAL A 11 10.29 0.12 23.65
C VAL A 11 10.70 1.25 22.71
N SER A 12 11.99 1.58 22.63
CA SER A 12 12.50 2.62 21.73
C SER A 12 12.23 2.27 20.26
N GLY A 13 12.50 1.02 19.86
CA GLY A 13 12.17 0.53 18.52
C GLY A 13 10.68 0.59 18.21
N PHE A 14 9.82 0.18 19.16
CA PHE A 14 8.37 0.14 18.99
C PHE A 14 7.78 1.54 18.83
N LEU A 15 8.26 2.51 19.63
CA LEU A 15 7.83 3.90 19.52
C LEU A 15 8.13 4.47 18.13
N TYR A 16 9.36 4.29 17.64
CA TYR A 16 9.74 4.78 16.32
C TYR A 16 8.92 4.11 15.22
N VAL A 17 8.86 2.78 15.21
CA VAL A 17 8.20 1.99 14.17
C VAL A 17 6.72 2.35 14.03
N ASN A 18 6.02 2.62 15.14
CA ASN A 18 4.61 3.03 15.11
C ASN A 18 4.39 4.49 14.72
N LEU A 19 5.35 5.37 14.99
CA LEU A 19 5.23 6.79 14.67
C LEU A 19 5.54 7.07 13.19
N SER A 20 6.52 6.40 12.58
CA SER A 20 6.85 6.61 11.17
C SER A 20 6.00 5.78 10.21
N LEU A 21 5.36 6.43 9.24
CA LEU A 21 4.38 5.83 8.33
C LEU A 21 4.95 4.67 7.50
N SER A 22 6.13 4.85 6.91
CA SER A 22 6.76 3.83 6.05
C SER A 22 7.18 2.58 6.82
N THR A 23 7.76 2.74 8.02
CA THR A 23 8.14 1.60 8.87
C THR A 23 6.93 0.92 9.46
N ARG A 24 5.89 1.68 9.82
CA ARG A 24 4.62 1.15 10.33
C ARG A 24 3.98 0.22 9.31
N TYR A 25 3.99 0.62 8.04
CA TYR A 25 3.50 -0.23 6.94
C TYR A 25 4.28 -1.55 6.85
N ARG A 26 5.62 -1.50 6.85
CA ARG A 26 6.44 -2.73 6.83
C ARG A 26 6.23 -3.62 8.06
N TYR A 27 6.13 -3.01 9.24
CA TYR A 27 5.92 -3.71 10.50
C TYR A 27 4.57 -4.43 10.54
N LYS A 28 3.48 -3.77 10.14
CA LYS A 28 2.15 -4.42 10.12
C LYS A 28 2.05 -5.58 9.13
N ARG A 29 2.91 -5.62 8.11
CA ARG A 29 3.00 -6.72 7.14
C ARG A 29 3.97 -7.83 7.55
N SER A 30 4.86 -7.56 8.51
CA SER A 30 5.81 -8.57 8.99
C SER A 30 5.09 -9.63 9.84
N ASN A 31 5.39 -10.90 9.57
CA ASN A 31 4.72 -12.02 10.22
C ASN A 31 5.37 -12.34 11.57
N GLY A 32 4.58 -12.38 12.64
CA GLY A 32 4.93 -12.91 13.96
C GLY A 32 6.35 -12.56 14.43
N TRP A 33 7.28 -13.51 14.27
CA TRP A 33 8.67 -13.41 14.72
C TRP A 33 9.50 -12.32 14.03
N ASP A 34 9.28 -12.09 12.73
CA ASP A 34 9.99 -11.06 11.96
C ASP A 34 9.68 -9.65 12.48
N ALA A 35 8.44 -9.43 12.95
CA ALA A 35 8.02 -8.17 13.52
C ALA A 35 8.82 -7.80 14.79
N TYR A 36 9.12 -8.78 15.64
CA TYR A 36 9.92 -8.57 16.85
C TYR A 36 11.37 -8.21 16.50
N PHE A 37 11.99 -8.92 15.56
CA PHE A 37 13.35 -8.61 15.12
C PHE A 37 13.44 -7.26 14.41
N PHE A 38 12.43 -6.89 13.62
CA PHE A 38 12.35 -5.58 12.99
C PHE A 38 12.29 -4.44 14.01
N VAL A 39 11.45 -4.58 15.04
CA VAL A 39 11.37 -3.61 16.14
C VAL A 39 12.69 -3.56 16.93
N ALA A 40 13.27 -4.71 17.25
CA ALA A 40 14.54 -4.79 17.97
C ALA A 40 15.69 -4.15 17.19
N ALA A 41 15.77 -4.36 15.88
CA ALA A 41 16.80 -3.78 15.02
C ALA A 41 16.76 -2.24 15.06
N TRP A 42 15.58 -1.63 14.92
CA TRP A 42 15.43 -0.18 15.07
C TRP A 42 15.74 0.30 16.49
N GLY A 43 15.34 -0.49 17.50
CA GLY A 43 15.68 -0.24 18.90
C GLY A 43 17.19 -0.16 19.15
N ILE A 44 17.97 -1.09 18.56
CA ILE A 44 19.43 -1.10 18.67
C ILE A 44 20.03 0.17 18.06
N VAL A 45 19.52 0.63 16.91
CA VAL A 45 19.97 1.88 16.28
C VAL A 45 19.78 3.07 17.23
N PHE A 46 18.59 3.23 17.82
CA PHE A 46 18.35 4.34 18.76
C PHE A 46 19.09 4.19 20.09
N PHE A 47 19.29 2.96 20.56
CA PHE A 47 20.08 2.69 21.74
C PHE A 47 21.55 3.07 21.54
N LEU A 48 22.16 2.68 20.42
CA LEU A 48 23.54 3.07 20.07
C LEU A 48 23.66 4.57 19.81
N ALA A 49 22.70 5.18 19.09
CA ALA A 49 22.67 6.61 18.86
C ALA A 49 22.53 7.40 20.17
N GLY A 50 21.68 6.94 21.09
CA GLY A 50 21.55 7.50 22.43
C GLY A 50 22.85 7.40 23.22
N GLY A 51 23.56 6.27 23.13
CA GLY A 51 24.85 6.06 23.80
C GLY A 51 25.95 6.95 23.24
N PHE A 52 25.97 7.12 21.92
CA PHE A 52 26.87 8.07 21.26
C PHE A 52 26.56 9.51 21.69
N LEU A 53 25.29 9.89 21.77
CA LEU A 53 24.88 11.23 22.19
C LEU A 53 25.25 11.50 23.67
N THR A 54 25.07 10.53 24.56
CA THR A 54 25.49 10.68 25.96
C THR A 54 27.00 10.76 26.12
N PHE A 55 27.76 10.00 25.31
CA PHE A 55 29.21 10.09 25.26
C PHE A 55 29.67 11.47 24.78
N ALA A 56 29.06 12.00 23.71
CA ALA A 56 29.34 13.34 23.21
C ALA A 56 28.99 14.45 24.22
N LEU A 57 27.86 14.32 24.92
CA LEU A 57 27.45 15.24 26.01
C LEU A 57 28.40 15.16 27.21
N ASN A 58 29.00 14.01 27.47
CA ASN A 58 30.00 13.85 28.54
C ASN A 58 31.33 14.53 28.18
N ILE A 59 31.77 14.44 26.92
CA ILE A 59 33.01 15.12 26.45
C ILE A 59 32.83 16.64 26.39
N SER A 60 31.72 17.11 25.84
CA SER A 60 31.44 18.55 25.67
C SER A 60 31.09 19.28 26.97
N GLY A 61 30.97 18.57 28.10
CA GLY A 61 30.46 19.14 29.34
C GLY A 61 28.95 19.43 29.32
N GLY A 62 28.23 18.97 28.30
CA GLY A 62 26.78 19.16 28.15
C GLY A 62 25.96 18.63 29.33
N PHE A 63 26.41 17.58 30.02
CA PHE A 63 25.76 17.13 31.27
C PHE A 63 25.78 18.19 32.38
N ARG A 64 26.89 18.94 32.50
CA ARG A 64 27.09 20.02 33.48
C ARG A 64 26.23 21.24 33.13
N TRP A 65 26.12 21.53 31.84
CA TRP A 65 25.23 22.57 31.34
C TRP A 65 23.76 22.20 31.58
N LEU A 66 23.37 20.98 31.23
CA LEU A 66 22.00 20.49 31.38
C LEU A 66 21.56 20.44 32.86
N SER A 67 22.45 20.02 33.78
CA SER A 67 22.16 20.04 35.21
C SER A 67 21.95 21.46 35.74
N ASN A 68 22.71 22.44 35.23
CA ASN A 68 22.55 23.85 35.61
C ASN A 68 21.27 24.46 35.04
N VAL A 69 20.88 24.12 33.81
CA VAL A 69 19.64 24.62 33.19
C VAL A 69 18.39 24.07 33.86
N LEU A 70 18.43 22.80 34.29
CA LEU A 70 17.29 22.13 34.92
C LEU A 70 17.30 22.20 36.46
N ASN A 71 18.26 22.91 37.08
CA ASN A 71 18.48 22.94 38.53
C ASN A 71 18.51 21.56 39.19
N LEU A 72 19.03 20.55 38.48
CA LEU A 72 19.11 19.18 38.98
C LEU A 72 20.37 19.02 39.82
N THR A 73 20.22 19.12 41.14
CA THR A 73 21.27 18.77 42.09
C THR A 73 21.41 17.25 42.24
N PRO A 74 22.60 16.71 42.58
CA PRO A 74 22.80 15.28 42.86
C PRO A 74 21.85 14.74 43.94
N ASP A 75 21.42 15.61 44.85
CA ASP A 75 20.50 15.29 45.94
C ASP A 75 19.03 15.19 45.50
N SER A 76 18.67 15.67 44.31
CA SER A 76 17.30 15.62 43.78
C SER A 76 16.82 14.18 43.49
N PHE A 77 17.75 13.23 43.39
CA PHE A 77 17.47 11.82 43.11
C PHE A 77 17.66 10.89 44.33
N ASN A 78 17.75 11.47 45.55
CA ASN A 78 18.05 10.74 46.79
C ASN A 78 17.06 9.62 47.18
N GLY A 79 15.91 9.50 46.51
CA GLY A 79 14.93 8.42 46.73
C GLY A 79 14.75 7.45 45.55
N MET A 80 15.37 7.71 44.39
CA MET A 80 15.17 6.94 43.16
C MET A 80 16.41 6.12 42.77
N LEU A 81 17.59 6.52 43.25
CA LEU A 81 18.86 5.82 43.05
C LEU A 81 19.20 4.97 44.27
N SER A 82 19.89 3.86 44.04
CA SER A 82 20.33 2.92 45.07
C SER A 82 20.99 3.65 46.25
N SER A 83 20.81 3.12 47.47
CA SER A 83 21.46 3.51 48.73
C SER A 83 22.99 3.33 48.72
N THR A 84 23.66 3.64 47.61
CA THR A 84 25.10 3.54 47.47
C THR A 84 25.73 4.80 48.04
N THR A 85 26.63 4.63 49.01
CA THR A 85 27.33 5.69 49.72
C THR A 85 28.38 6.41 48.85
N ASP A 86 28.82 5.77 47.75
CA ASP A 86 29.86 6.28 46.87
C ASP A 86 29.35 7.25 45.79
N LYS A 87 29.86 8.49 45.83
CA LYS A 87 29.53 9.57 44.88
C LYS A 87 29.83 9.21 43.42
N THR A 88 30.93 8.49 43.18
CA THR A 88 31.36 8.06 41.83
C THR A 88 30.38 7.05 41.23
N GLN A 89 29.89 6.11 42.03
CA GLN A 89 28.91 5.12 41.58
C GLN A 89 27.56 5.77 41.27
N ARG A 90 27.10 6.72 42.09
CA ARG A 90 25.86 7.48 41.82
C ARG A 90 25.93 8.25 40.49
N ILE A 91 27.06 8.88 40.19
CA ILE A 91 27.25 9.59 38.92
C ILE A 91 27.16 8.63 37.72
N ASN A 92 27.72 7.42 37.86
CA ASN A 92 27.65 6.41 36.81
C ASN A 92 26.22 5.87 36.61
N GLU A 93 25.47 5.65 37.69
CA GLU A 93 24.06 5.25 37.63
C GLU A 93 23.20 6.33 36.94
N ILE A 94 23.41 7.62 37.25
CA ILE A 94 22.74 8.74 36.58
C ILE A 94 23.06 8.77 35.08
N LYS A 95 24.33 8.56 34.70
CA LYS A 95 24.73 8.53 33.28
C LYS A 95 24.06 7.37 32.52
N GLN A 96 23.92 6.20 33.15
CA GLN A 96 23.23 5.05 32.55
C GLN A 96 21.73 5.32 32.37
N ILE A 97 21.07 5.91 33.36
CA ILE A 97 19.65 6.30 33.25
C ILE A 97 19.48 7.37 32.16
N ALA A 98 20.36 8.38 32.12
CA ALA A 98 20.33 9.40 31.10
C ALA A 98 20.46 8.80 29.69
N TRP A 99 21.33 7.81 29.50
CA TRP A 99 21.42 7.08 28.23
C TRP A 99 20.10 6.41 27.84
N VAL A 100 19.50 5.65 28.76
CA VAL A 100 18.21 4.99 28.52
C VAL A 100 17.14 6.01 28.13
N VAL A 101 16.98 7.08 28.92
CA VAL A 101 15.97 8.12 28.67
C VAL A 101 16.22 8.82 27.33
N ILE A 102 17.47 9.19 27.03
CA ILE A 102 17.83 9.84 25.77
C ILE A 102 17.50 8.94 24.58
N SER A 103 17.75 7.64 24.64
CA SER A 103 17.42 6.72 23.54
C SER A 103 15.90 6.67 23.25
N ILE A 104 15.06 6.62 24.28
CA ILE A 104 13.59 6.62 24.15
C ILE A 104 13.09 7.95 23.60
N VAL A 105 13.58 9.07 24.13
CA VAL A 105 13.22 10.42 23.67
C VAL A 105 13.65 10.64 22.22
N LEU A 106 14.85 10.20 21.84
CA LEU A 106 15.36 10.31 20.49
C LEU A 106 14.47 9.53 19.51
N ALA A 107 14.12 8.28 19.85
CA ALA A 107 13.21 7.45 19.04
C ALA A 107 11.83 8.11 18.86
N ALA A 108 11.26 8.66 19.94
CA ALA A 108 9.98 9.37 19.90
C ALA A 108 10.05 10.66 19.08
N LEU A 109 11.11 11.46 19.24
CA LEU A 109 11.32 12.70 18.49
C LEU A 109 11.50 12.43 16.99
N PHE A 110 12.37 11.50 16.60
CA PHE A 110 12.54 11.16 15.18
C PHE A 110 11.29 10.53 14.58
N GLY A 111 10.58 9.69 15.33
CA GLY A 111 9.29 9.14 14.91
C GLY A 111 8.26 10.25 14.67
N TRP A 112 8.15 11.19 15.60
CA TRP A 112 7.21 12.31 15.50
C TRP A 112 7.58 13.30 14.38
N LEU A 113 8.86 13.64 14.24
CA LEU A 113 9.36 14.48 13.14
C LEU A 113 9.06 13.84 11.78
N ASN A 114 9.26 12.52 11.67
CA ASN A 114 8.95 11.79 10.44
C ASN A 114 7.43 11.81 10.17
N LYS A 115 6.60 11.57 11.20
CA LYS A 115 5.14 11.68 11.12
C LYS A 115 4.69 13.06 10.64
N LEU A 116 5.22 14.13 11.21
CA LEU A 116 4.91 15.52 10.81
C LEU A 116 5.33 15.80 9.37
N ARG A 117 6.52 15.33 8.97
CA ARG A 117 7.04 15.48 7.60
C ARG A 117 6.18 14.74 6.57
N THR A 118 5.67 13.55 6.90
CA THR A 118 4.82 12.74 6.02
C THR A 118 3.32 13.04 6.17
N SER A 119 2.92 13.95 7.06
CA SER A 119 1.50 14.31 7.23
C SER A 119 0.96 15.19 6.08
N LYS A 120 1.84 15.84 5.31
CA LYS A 120 1.46 16.63 4.13
C LYS A 120 1.18 15.70 2.94
N GLY A 121 0.04 15.91 2.28
CA GLY A 121 -0.59 15.00 1.31
C GLY A 121 0.37 14.37 0.30
N ASP A 122 1.13 15.17 -0.43
CA ASP A 122 1.96 14.66 -1.54
C ASP A 122 3.05 13.70 -1.06
N ARG A 123 3.71 14.03 0.06
CA ARG A 123 4.76 13.17 0.64
C ARG A 123 4.19 11.89 1.27
N ARG A 124 2.94 11.93 1.72
CA ARG A 124 2.23 10.73 2.23
C ARG A 124 2.02 9.75 1.09
N TRP A 125 1.57 10.24 -0.06
CA TRP A 125 1.37 9.43 -1.26
C TRP A 125 2.69 8.86 -1.78
N ASP A 126 3.76 9.65 -1.85
CA ASP A 126 5.08 9.14 -2.25
C ASP A 126 5.59 8.04 -1.31
N ALA A 127 5.43 8.25 0.00
CA ALA A 127 5.84 7.27 1.01
C ALA A 127 5.01 5.98 0.92
N LEU A 128 3.70 6.09 0.64
CA LEU A 128 2.81 4.96 0.44
C LEU A 128 3.15 4.22 -0.86
N ALA A 129 3.31 4.93 -1.97
CA ALA A 129 3.67 4.38 -3.27
C ALA A 129 5.02 3.64 -3.22
N LYS A 130 6.03 4.21 -2.56
CA LYS A 130 7.32 3.54 -2.33
C LYS A 130 7.18 2.28 -1.47
N ALA A 131 6.30 2.29 -0.49
CA ALA A 131 6.05 1.13 0.38
C ALA A 131 5.25 0.03 -0.33
N VAL A 132 4.31 0.42 -1.19
CA VAL A 132 3.43 -0.42 -2.00
C VAL A 132 4.12 -1.00 -3.23
N GLY A 133 5.20 -0.40 -3.72
CA GLY A 133 5.91 -0.85 -4.92
C GLY A 133 6.34 -2.33 -4.92
N ASN A 134 6.32 -3.00 -3.77
CA ASN A 134 6.56 -4.44 -3.65
C ASN A 134 5.33 -5.32 -3.95
N ASN A 135 4.12 -4.76 -4.06
CA ASN A 135 2.88 -5.49 -4.33
C ASN A 135 2.14 -4.91 -5.54
N ALA A 136 2.13 -5.66 -6.65
CA ALA A 136 1.50 -5.24 -7.91
C ALA A 136 -0.01 -4.96 -7.78
N PHE A 137 -0.72 -5.71 -6.94
CA PHE A 137 -2.16 -5.50 -6.73
C PHE A 137 -2.43 -4.14 -6.06
N GLU A 138 -1.77 -3.87 -4.94
CA GLU A 138 -1.91 -2.60 -4.23
C GLU A 138 -1.40 -1.43 -5.09
N SER A 139 -0.33 -1.63 -5.87
CA SER A 139 0.20 -0.62 -6.79
C SER A 139 -0.82 -0.24 -7.86
N LEU A 140 -1.52 -1.22 -8.45
CA LEU A 140 -2.58 -0.97 -9.42
C LEU A 140 -3.75 -0.21 -8.78
N LEU A 141 -4.17 -0.59 -7.57
CA LEU A 141 -5.24 0.11 -6.85
C LEU A 141 -4.87 1.56 -6.52
N MET A 142 -3.62 1.78 -6.10
CA MET A 142 -3.11 3.13 -5.85
C MET A 142 -3.11 3.96 -7.13
N GLU A 143 -2.63 3.40 -8.25
CA GLU A 143 -2.61 4.08 -9.55
C GLU A 143 -4.03 4.40 -10.04
N ALA A 144 -4.97 3.45 -9.92
CA ALA A 144 -6.38 3.64 -10.26
C ALA A 144 -7.03 4.74 -9.42
N SER A 145 -6.77 4.74 -8.11
CA SER A 145 -7.31 5.77 -7.21
C SER A 145 -6.69 7.14 -7.47
N ALA A 146 -5.38 7.22 -7.70
CA ALA A 146 -4.70 8.49 -7.98
C ALA A 146 -5.16 9.11 -9.31
N ARG A 147 -5.38 8.29 -10.35
CA ARG A 147 -5.86 8.75 -11.66
C ARG A 147 -7.38 8.91 -11.75
N GLN A 148 -8.11 8.45 -10.74
CA GLN A 148 -9.58 8.31 -10.80
C GLN A 148 -10.00 7.56 -12.08
N PHE A 149 -9.26 6.50 -12.44
CA PHE A 149 -9.49 5.73 -13.65
C PHE A 149 -10.22 4.42 -13.33
N PRO A 150 -11.29 4.05 -14.06
CA PRO A 150 -12.05 2.85 -13.77
C PRO A 150 -11.22 1.57 -13.90
N ILE A 151 -11.50 0.63 -13.02
CA ILE A 151 -11.00 -0.74 -13.11
C ILE A 151 -12.16 -1.68 -13.39
N ILE A 152 -11.84 -2.87 -13.89
CA ILE A 152 -12.72 -4.02 -13.89
C ILE A 152 -12.17 -5.07 -12.93
N ALA A 153 -13.00 -5.52 -12.00
CA ALA A 153 -12.73 -6.64 -11.12
C ALA A 153 -13.64 -7.81 -11.49
N THR A 154 -13.05 -8.97 -11.78
CA THR A 154 -13.76 -10.23 -11.99
C THR A 154 -13.65 -11.08 -10.74
N LEU A 155 -14.79 -11.53 -10.23
CA LEU A 155 -14.87 -12.36 -9.02
C LEU A 155 -14.90 -13.86 -9.37
N SER A 156 -14.61 -14.70 -8.40
CA SER A 156 -14.72 -16.18 -8.46
C SER A 156 -16.11 -16.65 -8.94
N SER A 157 -17.16 -15.90 -8.57
CA SER A 157 -18.54 -16.12 -8.99
C SER A 157 -18.81 -15.82 -10.47
N ARG A 158 -17.80 -15.34 -11.21
CA ARG A 158 -17.88 -14.72 -12.54
C ARG A 158 -18.65 -13.40 -12.58
N LYS A 159 -19.10 -12.89 -11.43
CA LYS A 159 -19.64 -11.54 -11.33
C LYS A 159 -18.52 -10.54 -11.61
N ILE A 160 -18.85 -9.48 -12.34
CA ILE A 160 -17.91 -8.39 -12.61
C ILE A 160 -18.42 -7.08 -12.02
N TYR A 161 -17.48 -6.26 -11.58
CA TYR A 161 -17.72 -4.86 -11.24
C TYR A 161 -16.75 -3.98 -12.01
N VAL A 162 -17.29 -2.95 -12.66
CA VAL A 162 -16.51 -1.87 -13.26
C VAL A 162 -16.76 -0.62 -12.44
N GLY A 163 -15.71 0.05 -11.99
CA GLY A 163 -15.88 1.18 -11.10
C GLY A 163 -14.58 1.86 -10.68
N LEU A 164 -14.73 2.91 -9.86
CA LEU A 164 -13.63 3.70 -9.33
C LEU A 164 -13.15 3.11 -8.01
N VAL A 165 -11.84 3.03 -7.84
CA VAL A 165 -11.23 2.57 -6.58
C VAL A 165 -11.13 3.74 -5.62
N THR A 166 -11.75 3.58 -4.44
CA THR A 166 -11.50 4.50 -3.33
C THR A 166 -10.14 4.17 -2.74
N CYS A 167 -9.36 5.19 -2.36
CA CYS A 167 -8.00 5.00 -1.84
C CYS A 167 -7.98 3.87 -0.79
N PRO A 168 -7.28 2.76 -1.06
CA PRO A 168 -7.28 1.65 -0.12
C PRO A 168 -6.64 2.10 1.19
N ALA A 169 -7.22 1.69 2.32
CA ALA A 169 -6.71 1.96 3.67
C ALA A 169 -5.44 1.14 3.97
N LEU A 170 -4.40 1.33 3.14
CA LEU A 170 -3.11 0.65 3.19
C LEU A 170 -2.36 0.89 4.51
N GLU A 171 -2.78 1.88 5.30
CA GLU A 171 -2.19 2.20 6.60
C GLU A 171 -2.29 1.07 7.64
N ASN A 172 -3.18 0.13 7.40
CA ASN A 172 -3.35 -1.06 8.24
C ASN A 172 -2.43 -2.21 7.85
N GLY A 173 -1.58 -2.04 6.83
CA GLY A 173 -0.52 -2.99 6.46
C GLY A 173 -0.98 -4.14 5.57
N LEU A 174 -2.29 -4.41 5.52
CA LEU A 174 -2.91 -5.40 4.64
C LEU A 174 -4.13 -4.79 3.94
N SER A 175 -4.19 -4.92 2.62
CA SER A 175 -5.42 -4.67 1.86
C SER A 175 -6.19 -6.00 1.74
N GLU A 176 -6.99 -6.32 2.75
CA GLU A 176 -7.82 -7.54 2.74
C GLU A 176 -9.04 -7.40 1.83
N HIS A 177 -9.48 -6.17 1.59
CA HIS A 177 -10.68 -5.87 0.82
C HIS A 177 -10.35 -4.89 -0.31
N LEU A 178 -11.00 -5.10 -1.45
CA LEU A 178 -11.12 -4.16 -2.55
C LEU A 178 -12.37 -3.32 -2.32
N GLU A 179 -12.21 -2.01 -2.17
CA GLU A 179 -13.30 -1.06 -2.10
C GLU A 179 -13.49 -0.39 -3.47
N ILE A 180 -14.63 -0.65 -4.10
CA ILE A 180 -14.97 -0.13 -5.42
C ILE A 180 -16.28 0.64 -5.36
N LEU A 181 -16.31 1.81 -5.98
CA LEU A 181 -17.55 2.51 -6.31
C LEU A 181 -18.02 2.03 -7.67
N PRO A 182 -19.03 1.15 -7.76
CA PRO A 182 -19.43 0.54 -9.01
C PRO A 182 -20.09 1.58 -9.92
N LEU A 183 -19.67 1.59 -11.18
CA LEU A 183 -20.31 2.31 -12.29
C LEU A 183 -21.16 1.34 -13.13
N LEU A 184 -20.65 0.11 -13.34
CA LEU A 184 -21.35 -0.96 -14.05
C LEU A 184 -21.14 -2.28 -13.30
N SER A 185 -22.09 -3.20 -13.38
CA SER A 185 -21.87 -4.61 -13.03
C SER A 185 -22.53 -5.56 -14.01
N GLY A 186 -22.10 -6.80 -13.95
CA GLY A 186 -22.54 -7.84 -14.84
C GLY A 186 -21.91 -9.17 -14.48
N TYR A 187 -21.75 -10.02 -15.47
CA TYR A 187 -21.07 -11.29 -15.33
C TYR A 187 -20.28 -11.66 -16.58
N ARG A 188 -19.28 -12.54 -16.44
CA ARG A 188 -18.64 -13.20 -17.56
C ARG A 188 -19.43 -14.44 -17.94
N ASN A 189 -19.80 -14.54 -19.21
CA ASN A 189 -20.52 -15.69 -19.73
C ASN A 189 -19.65 -16.96 -19.65
N LYS A 190 -20.27 -18.12 -19.41
CA LYS A 190 -19.59 -19.39 -19.14
C LYS A 190 -18.79 -19.88 -20.34
N ASP A 191 -19.35 -19.74 -21.53
CA ASP A 191 -18.89 -20.47 -22.70
C ASP A 191 -17.84 -19.68 -23.50
N ASP A 192 -17.98 -18.36 -23.55
CA ASP A 192 -17.12 -17.47 -24.36
C ASP A 192 -16.35 -16.43 -23.51
N LEU A 193 -16.57 -16.41 -22.19
CA LEU A 193 -15.97 -15.47 -21.23
C LEU A 193 -16.20 -13.99 -21.60
N THR A 194 -17.20 -13.71 -22.43
CA THR A 194 -17.60 -12.34 -22.79
C THR A 194 -18.26 -11.65 -21.61
N ILE A 195 -18.10 -10.34 -21.54
CA ILE A 195 -18.71 -9.54 -20.48
C ILE A 195 -20.13 -9.19 -20.89
N SER A 196 -21.08 -9.58 -20.05
CA SER A 196 -22.47 -9.16 -20.16
C SER A 196 -22.78 -8.17 -19.04
N ILE A 197 -22.99 -6.91 -19.39
CA ILE A 197 -23.38 -5.86 -18.44
C ILE A 197 -24.87 -6.00 -18.16
N THR A 198 -25.25 -6.11 -16.89
CA THR A 198 -26.65 -6.24 -16.46
C THR A 198 -27.16 -5.00 -15.74
N THR A 199 -26.27 -4.20 -15.16
CA THR A 199 -26.64 -3.11 -14.26
C THR A 199 -25.75 -1.91 -14.50
N ASN A 200 -26.37 -0.74 -14.73
CA ASN A 200 -25.69 0.53 -14.90
C ASN A 200 -25.96 1.43 -13.69
N TYR A 201 -25.03 1.43 -12.74
CA TYR A 201 -25.12 2.25 -11.54
C TYR A 201 -24.92 3.73 -11.85
N HIS A 202 -24.05 4.06 -12.81
CA HIS A 202 -23.80 5.44 -13.19
C HIS A 202 -25.09 6.14 -13.62
N GLN A 203 -25.89 5.49 -14.48
CA GLN A 203 -27.20 6.00 -14.87
C GLN A 203 -28.14 6.14 -13.67
N HIS A 204 -28.18 5.14 -12.80
CA HIS A 204 -28.99 5.18 -11.59
C HIS A 204 -28.61 6.35 -10.66
N TYR A 205 -27.31 6.64 -10.51
CA TYR A 205 -26.83 7.75 -9.68
C TYR A 205 -27.21 9.13 -10.24
N LEU A 206 -27.29 9.26 -11.57
CA LEU A 206 -27.76 10.47 -12.24
C LEU A 206 -29.27 10.66 -12.03
N GLU A 207 -30.06 9.62 -12.30
CA GLU A 207 -31.52 9.66 -12.21
C GLU A 207 -32.02 9.85 -10.76
N SER A 208 -31.35 9.24 -9.79
CA SER A 208 -31.64 9.40 -8.37
C SER A 208 -31.18 10.75 -7.79
N GLY A 209 -30.46 11.56 -8.57
CA GLY A 209 -29.93 12.85 -8.12
C GLY A 209 -28.84 12.75 -7.05
N VAL A 210 -28.24 11.57 -6.85
CA VAL A 210 -27.15 11.33 -5.88
C VAL A 210 -25.91 12.14 -6.25
N ILE A 211 -25.55 12.16 -7.54
CA ILE A 211 -24.40 12.94 -8.03
C ILE A 211 -24.71 14.45 -7.99
N GLY A 212 -25.98 14.83 -8.21
CA GLY A 212 -26.42 16.22 -8.22
C GLY A 212 -26.67 16.85 -6.85
N GLY A 213 -26.49 16.09 -5.75
CA GLY A 213 -26.78 16.57 -4.39
C GLY A 213 -28.26 16.80 -4.08
N MET A 214 -29.16 16.33 -4.96
CA MET A 214 -30.61 16.42 -4.79
C MET A 214 -31.18 15.28 -3.94
N SER A 215 -30.37 14.24 -3.71
CA SER A 215 -30.71 13.11 -2.85
C SER A 215 -30.16 13.30 -1.43
N ARG A 216 -30.75 12.62 -0.44
CA ARG A 216 -30.21 12.54 0.93
C ARG A 216 -28.97 11.64 1.04
N LEU A 217 -28.74 10.77 0.06
CA LEU A 217 -27.67 9.79 0.03
C LEU A 217 -26.44 10.35 -0.68
N ASN A 218 -25.26 9.96 -0.21
CA ASN A 218 -23.99 10.29 -0.82
C ASN A 218 -23.56 9.17 -1.78
N ILE A 219 -22.83 9.51 -2.84
CA ILE A 219 -22.26 8.53 -3.78
C ILE A 219 -21.39 7.48 -3.05
N GLN A 220 -20.77 7.92 -1.96
CA GLN A 220 -19.93 7.13 -1.07
C GLN A 220 -20.69 6.03 -0.32
N ASP A 221 -22.01 6.13 -0.21
CA ASP A 221 -22.85 5.13 0.47
C ASP A 221 -23.07 3.87 -0.41
N PHE A 222 -22.73 3.94 -1.69
CA PHE A 222 -22.91 2.87 -2.67
C PHE A 222 -21.64 2.05 -2.93
N ARG A 223 -20.58 2.25 -2.13
CA ARG A 223 -19.35 1.48 -2.27
C ARG A 223 -19.58 0.01 -1.96
N VAL A 224 -18.92 -0.84 -2.74
CA VAL A 224 -18.93 -2.30 -2.57
C VAL A 224 -17.57 -2.72 -2.05
N LEU A 225 -17.59 -3.45 -0.93
CA LEU A 225 -16.42 -4.11 -0.36
C LEU A 225 -16.37 -5.56 -0.84
N ILE A 226 -15.24 -5.94 -1.43
CA ILE A 226 -15.02 -7.25 -2.02
C ILE A 226 -13.79 -7.86 -1.34
N PRO A 227 -13.88 -9.08 -0.76
CA PRO A 227 -12.70 -9.76 -0.22
C PRO A 227 -11.65 -9.97 -1.33
N LYS A 228 -10.38 -9.72 -1.02
CA LYS A 228 -9.28 -9.89 -1.99
C LYS A 228 -9.22 -11.30 -2.55
N ASP A 229 -9.50 -12.31 -1.72
CA ASP A 229 -9.47 -13.72 -2.10
C ASP A 229 -10.56 -14.11 -3.10
N GLU A 230 -11.62 -13.30 -3.21
CA GLU A 230 -12.70 -13.49 -4.19
C GLU A 230 -12.37 -12.87 -5.55
N VAL A 231 -11.32 -12.03 -5.65
CA VAL A 231 -10.94 -11.35 -6.89
C VAL A 231 -10.01 -12.24 -7.70
N GLU A 232 -10.49 -12.78 -8.82
CA GLU A 232 -9.67 -13.58 -9.74
C GLU A 232 -8.77 -12.70 -10.60
N THR A 233 -9.33 -11.61 -11.16
CA THR A 233 -8.59 -10.71 -12.04
C THR A 233 -9.01 -9.27 -11.82
N ILE A 234 -8.03 -8.37 -11.94
CA ILE A 234 -8.22 -6.93 -11.85
C ILE A 234 -7.39 -6.24 -12.93
N SER A 235 -7.98 -5.28 -13.63
CA SER A 235 -7.27 -4.48 -14.63
C SER A 235 -7.92 -3.12 -14.77
N PHE A 236 -7.20 -2.17 -15.37
CA PHE A 236 -7.83 -0.96 -15.89
C PHE A 236 -8.90 -1.30 -16.92
N PHE A 237 -9.96 -0.49 -16.96
CA PHE A 237 -11.07 -0.71 -17.87
C PHE A 237 -11.49 0.60 -18.52
N ASP A 238 -11.58 0.55 -19.84
CA ASP A 238 -12.16 1.60 -20.66
C ASP A 238 -13.22 0.97 -21.57
N THR A 239 -14.43 1.53 -21.55
CA THR A 239 -15.58 0.98 -22.26
C THR A 239 -15.39 1.07 -23.77
N GLU A 240 -14.81 2.16 -24.28
CA GLU A 240 -14.60 2.34 -25.72
C GLU A 240 -13.55 1.38 -26.27
N ALA A 241 -12.42 1.25 -25.57
CA ALA A 241 -11.38 0.29 -25.91
C ALA A 241 -11.89 -1.15 -25.89
N TYR A 242 -12.72 -1.50 -24.89
CA TYR A 242 -13.31 -2.82 -24.80
C TYR A 242 -14.21 -3.14 -26.00
N ASN A 243 -15.09 -2.20 -26.39
CA ASN A 243 -15.99 -2.40 -27.52
C ASN A 243 -15.22 -2.60 -28.83
N LYS A 244 -14.21 -1.76 -29.10
CA LYS A 244 -13.33 -1.93 -30.27
C LYS A 244 -12.63 -3.28 -30.27
N PHE A 245 -12.10 -3.70 -29.13
CA PHE A 245 -11.47 -5.01 -28.99
C PHE A 245 -12.45 -6.16 -29.30
N LYS A 246 -13.72 -6.04 -28.93
CA LYS A 246 -14.74 -7.06 -29.23
C LYS A 246 -15.17 -7.08 -30.69
N GLU A 247 -15.25 -5.93 -31.34
CA GLU A 247 -15.50 -5.86 -32.79
C GLU A 247 -14.38 -6.53 -33.58
N ASP A 248 -13.13 -6.27 -33.19
CA ASP A 248 -11.96 -6.89 -33.82
C ASP A 248 -11.86 -8.38 -33.48
N GLU A 249 -12.14 -8.81 -32.25
CA GLU A 249 -12.20 -10.23 -31.90
C GLU A 249 -13.27 -10.98 -32.71
N ALA A 250 -14.43 -10.35 -32.96
CA ALA A 250 -15.48 -10.93 -33.80
C ALA A 250 -15.06 -11.05 -35.28
N ARG A 251 -14.24 -10.11 -35.77
CA ARG A 251 -13.62 -10.16 -37.11
C ARG A 251 -12.58 -11.26 -37.18
N ASP A 252 -11.65 -11.29 -36.23
CA ASP A 252 -10.58 -12.28 -36.14
C ASP A 252 -11.13 -13.69 -35.96
N ARG A 253 -12.23 -13.90 -35.21
CA ARG A 253 -12.89 -15.20 -35.11
C ARG A 253 -13.47 -15.69 -36.44
N LYS A 254 -13.88 -14.78 -37.33
CA LYS A 254 -14.34 -15.14 -38.69
C LYS A 254 -13.17 -15.48 -39.61
N ASP A 255 -12.05 -14.78 -39.45
CA ASP A 255 -10.88 -14.93 -40.32
C ASP A 255 -9.93 -16.05 -39.87
N CYS A 256 -9.88 -16.35 -38.56
CA CYS A 256 -9.06 -17.39 -37.99
C CYS A 256 -9.62 -18.78 -38.30
N ARG A 257 -8.89 -19.53 -39.14
CA ARG A 257 -9.08 -20.98 -39.26
C ARG A 257 -8.45 -21.66 -38.05
N LYS A 258 -9.12 -22.70 -37.53
CA LYS A 258 -8.50 -23.61 -36.56
C LYS A 258 -7.12 -24.02 -37.08
N LEU A 259 -6.08 -23.85 -36.27
CA LEU A 259 -4.72 -24.28 -36.56
C LEU A 259 -4.77 -25.77 -36.98
N GLY A 260 -4.52 -26.05 -38.27
CA GLY A 260 -4.57 -27.40 -38.86
C GLY A 260 -5.52 -27.61 -40.06
N GLY A 261 -6.38 -26.65 -40.42
CA GLY A 261 -7.29 -26.80 -41.56
C GLY A 261 -6.60 -26.67 -42.93
N LYS A 262 -6.17 -27.78 -43.55
CA LYS A 262 -5.73 -27.81 -44.97
C LYS A 262 -6.84 -27.24 -45.88
N LYS A 263 -6.47 -26.37 -46.83
CA LYS A 263 -7.37 -25.93 -47.91
C LYS A 263 -7.75 -27.15 -48.77
N PRO A 264 -9.02 -27.33 -49.16
CA PRO A 264 -9.31 -28.13 -50.35
C PRO A 264 -8.66 -27.41 -51.53
N SER A 265 -7.78 -28.10 -52.24
CA SER A 265 -7.16 -27.59 -53.45
C SER A 265 -8.24 -27.37 -54.50
N THR A 266 -8.70 -26.13 -54.66
CA THR A 266 -9.43 -25.73 -55.85
C THR A 266 -8.46 -25.71 -57.02
N ARG A 267 -8.28 -26.88 -57.64
CA ARG A 267 -7.64 -27.02 -58.95
C ARG A 267 -8.52 -26.28 -59.96
N ARG A 268 -8.23 -25.01 -60.21
CA ARG A 268 -8.81 -24.22 -61.29
C ARG A 268 -8.46 -24.95 -62.60
N ARG A 269 -9.42 -25.68 -63.17
CA ARG A 269 -9.30 -26.27 -64.51
C ARG A 269 -9.34 -25.08 -65.47
N ARG A 270 -8.20 -24.72 -66.07
CA ARG A 270 -8.17 -23.81 -67.23
C ARG A 270 -8.99 -24.50 -68.33
N THR A 271 -10.14 -23.95 -68.69
CA THR A 271 -10.78 -24.21 -69.97
C THR A 271 -9.92 -23.55 -71.04
N VAL A 272 -9.39 -24.37 -71.95
CA VAL A 272 -8.79 -23.93 -73.21
C VAL A 272 -9.96 -23.85 -74.17
N ASP A 273 -10.46 -22.65 -74.43
CA ASP A 273 -11.33 -22.32 -75.56
C ASP A 273 -11.18 -20.81 -75.75
N ASP A 274 -10.13 -20.41 -76.47
CA ASP A 274 -9.93 -19.08 -77.06
C ASP A 274 -8.72 -19.19 -78.00
N ALA A 275 -8.87 -19.99 -79.05
CA ALA A 275 -7.92 -20.06 -80.16
C ALA A 275 -8.64 -20.40 -81.46
N GLU A 276 -9.69 -19.66 -81.79
CA GLU A 276 -10.20 -19.56 -83.17
C GLU A 276 -11.19 -18.40 -83.28
N GLN A 277 -10.67 -17.20 -83.57
CA GLN A 277 -11.32 -16.16 -84.37
C GLN A 277 -10.42 -14.91 -84.41
N SER A 278 -9.53 -14.86 -85.39
CA SER A 278 -8.98 -13.63 -85.94
C SER A 278 -8.17 -13.96 -87.20
N SER A 279 -8.88 -14.28 -88.28
CA SER A 279 -8.38 -14.10 -89.64
C SER A 279 -9.47 -13.41 -90.46
N ALA A 280 -9.37 -12.09 -90.56
CA ALA A 280 -9.84 -11.26 -91.68
C ALA A 280 -9.17 -9.88 -91.57
#